data_AF-A0A852Y5F1-F1
#
_entry.id   AF-A0A852Y5F1-F1
#
_cell.length_a   1.000
_cell.length_b   1.000
_cell.length_c   1.000
_cell.angle_alpha   90.00
_cell.angle_beta   90.00
_cell.angle_gamma   90.00
#
_symmetry.space_group_name_H-M   'P 1'
#
loop_
_entity.id
_entity.type
_entity.pdbx_description
1 polymer ?
#
loop_
_entity_poly.entity_id
_entity_poly.type
_entity_poly.pdbx_seq_one_letter_code
_entity_poly.pdbx_strand_id
1 'polypeptide(L)'
;MSVRLVDHEHIRVLLWAGMRADLGAPLTWRADRDGRVRHELTPETAPVIGAKLVRVNELVWNAVSRGMDPRAPLRSTYLHAEPESTAWTPVELIRSIDFYEYQSLDALDDFIDEDDEDDEGDDADGSTWGPAERALAIEAKLFLLALHRRLTASIPGWGTPPWTDDHLFTTEVWKAAPWGIEGTRAGADSRD
;
A
#
# COMPACT_ATOMS: atom_id res chain seq x y z
N MET A 1 9.42 13.91 -7.28
CA MET A 1 8.75 12.61 -7.53
C MET A 1 7.54 12.83 -8.44
N SER A 2 7.11 11.81 -9.20
CA SER A 2 5.86 11.87 -9.97
C SER A 2 4.86 10.90 -9.36
N VAL A 3 3.97 11.40 -8.50
CA VAL A 3 2.90 10.61 -7.91
C VAL A 3 1.74 10.47 -8.90
N ARG A 4 1.10 9.30 -8.92
CA ARG A 4 -0.11 9.03 -9.71
C ARG A 4 -1.19 8.37 -8.86
N LEU A 5 -2.42 8.47 -9.36
CA LEU A 5 -3.53 7.69 -8.84
C LEU A 5 -3.27 6.20 -9.10
N VAL A 6 -3.34 5.41 -8.04
CA VAL A 6 -3.19 3.96 -8.08
C VAL A 6 -4.50 3.34 -8.55
N ASP A 7 -4.41 2.39 -9.47
CA ASP A 7 -5.57 1.68 -9.99
C ASP A 7 -6.29 0.90 -8.87
N HIS A 8 -7.62 0.84 -8.90
CA HIS A 8 -8.39 0.08 -7.91
C HIS A 8 -8.05 -1.42 -7.97
N GLU A 9 -7.69 -1.93 -9.14
CA GLU A 9 -7.22 -3.31 -9.33
C GLU A 9 -5.98 -3.60 -8.50
N HIS A 10 -5.05 -2.65 -8.43
CA HIS A 10 -3.86 -2.77 -7.58
C HIS A 10 -4.27 -3.00 -6.12
N ILE A 11 -5.21 -2.20 -5.62
CA ILE A 11 -5.71 -2.30 -4.25
C ILE A 11 -6.46 -3.62 -4.05
N ARG A 12 -7.26 -4.08 -5.02
CA ARG A 12 -7.93 -5.39 -4.95
C ARG A 12 -6.93 -6.54 -4.84
N VAL A 13 -5.84 -6.51 -5.59
CA VAL A 13 -4.78 -7.54 -5.51
C VAL A 13 -4.10 -7.52 -4.15
N LEU A 14 -3.80 -6.36 -3.57
CA LEU A 14 -3.21 -6.28 -2.22
C LEU A 14 -4.15 -6.86 -1.15
N LEU A 15 -5.45 -6.55 -1.23
CA LEU A 15 -6.44 -7.11 -0.32
C LEU A 15 -6.60 -8.63 -0.52
N TRP A 16 -6.69 -9.09 -1.76
CA TRP A 16 -6.75 -10.50 -2.10
C TRP A 16 -5.54 -11.26 -1.54
N ALA A 17 -4.33 -10.71 -1.72
CA ALA A 17 -3.11 -11.29 -1.19
C ALA A 17 -3.13 -11.41 0.34
N GLY A 18 -3.68 -10.42 1.04
CA GLY A 18 -3.86 -10.48 2.49
C GLY A 18 -4.87 -11.54 2.96
N MET A 19 -5.84 -11.89 2.12
CA MET A 19 -6.90 -12.87 2.44
C MET A 19 -6.57 -14.31 2.02
N ARG A 20 -5.41 -14.54 1.38
CA ARG A 20 -4.99 -15.86 0.91
C ARG A 20 -4.84 -16.88 2.04
N ALA A 21 -5.68 -17.91 2.02
CA ALA A 21 -5.66 -18.99 3.01
C ALA A 21 -4.39 -19.86 2.93
N ASP A 22 -3.77 -19.97 1.75
CA ASP A 22 -2.51 -20.69 1.56
C ASP A 22 -1.32 -19.97 2.23
N LEU A 23 -1.47 -18.69 2.56
CA LEU A 23 -0.52 -17.91 3.36
C LEU A 23 -0.83 -17.94 4.87
N GLY A 24 -1.81 -18.74 5.30
CA GLY A 24 -2.14 -18.97 6.71
C GLY A 24 -3.41 -18.26 7.18
N ALA A 25 -3.44 -17.89 8.46
CA ALA A 25 -4.58 -17.21 9.09
C ALA A 25 -4.87 -15.84 8.42
N PRO A 26 -6.06 -15.25 8.62
CA PRO A 26 -6.36 -13.89 8.13
C PRO A 26 -5.29 -12.86 8.51
N LEU A 27 -5.04 -11.87 7.64
CA LEU A 27 -4.03 -10.84 7.91
C LEU A 27 -4.46 -10.00 9.09
N THR A 28 -3.60 -9.86 10.10
CA THR A 28 -3.86 -8.98 11.24
C THR A 28 -2.72 -8.00 11.43
N TRP A 29 -3.08 -6.74 11.71
CA TRP A 29 -2.13 -5.67 12.01
C TRP A 29 -2.69 -4.80 13.15
N ARG A 30 -1.85 -3.89 13.63
CA ARG A 30 -2.25 -2.88 14.61
C ARG A 30 -2.62 -1.61 13.86
N ALA A 31 -3.74 -0.97 14.20
CA ALA A 31 -4.24 0.22 13.51
C ALA A 31 -3.52 1.49 13.89
N ASP A 32 -2.96 1.50 15.10
CA ASP A 32 -2.38 2.67 15.74
C ASP A 32 -0.92 2.41 16.13
N ARG A 33 -0.18 3.50 16.30
CA ARG A 33 1.22 3.47 16.72
C ARG A 33 1.40 2.82 18.09
N ASP A 34 0.42 3.01 18.98
CA ASP A 34 0.40 2.45 20.33
C ASP A 34 0.11 0.94 20.34
N GLY A 35 -0.39 0.40 19.23
CA GLY A 35 -0.67 -1.01 19.07
C GLY A 35 -1.86 -1.54 19.87
N ARG A 36 -2.79 -0.66 20.24
CA ARG A 36 -3.97 -0.97 21.05
C ARG A 36 -5.12 -1.48 20.19
N VAL A 37 -5.27 -0.95 18.98
CA VAL A 37 -6.33 -1.37 18.07
C VAL A 37 -5.79 -2.46 17.15
N ARG A 38 -6.44 -3.63 17.13
CA ARG A 38 -6.10 -4.73 16.23
C ARG A 38 -7.14 -4.82 15.12
N HIS A 39 -6.67 -4.85 13.88
CA HIS A 39 -7.51 -5.15 12.72
C HIS A 39 -7.23 -6.55 12.20
N GLU A 40 -8.22 -7.06 11.48
CA GLU A 40 -8.19 -8.31 10.75
C GLU A 40 -8.79 -8.08 9.36
N LEU A 41 -8.11 -8.60 8.34
CA LEU A 41 -8.60 -8.56 6.97
C LEU A 41 -9.48 -9.78 6.73
N THR A 42 -10.77 -9.52 6.56
CA THR A 42 -11.80 -10.50 6.22
C THR A 42 -12.55 -10.00 4.99
N PRO A 43 -13.38 -10.84 4.34
CA PRO A 43 -14.25 -10.40 3.25
C PRO A 43 -15.13 -9.20 3.64
N GLU A 44 -15.55 -9.11 4.89
CA GLU A 44 -16.39 -8.04 5.41
C GLU A 44 -15.61 -6.74 5.62
N THR A 45 -14.34 -6.81 6.03
CA THR A 45 -13.51 -5.62 6.28
C THR A 45 -12.75 -5.14 5.03
N ALA A 46 -12.53 -6.01 4.05
CA ALA A 46 -11.79 -5.69 2.82
C ALA A 46 -12.32 -4.46 2.07
N PRO A 47 -13.64 -4.24 1.88
CA PRO A 47 -14.14 -3.03 1.23
C PRO A 47 -13.75 -1.74 1.97
N VAL A 48 -13.78 -1.77 3.30
CA VAL A 48 -13.41 -0.62 4.13
C VAL A 48 -11.91 -0.35 4.02
N ILE A 49 -11.07 -1.38 4.12
CA ILE A 49 -9.62 -1.21 3.99
C ILE A 49 -9.24 -0.73 2.59
N GLY A 50 -9.87 -1.27 1.54
CA GLY A 50 -9.62 -0.79 0.18
C GLY A 50 -10.00 0.67 -0.02
N ALA A 51 -11.14 1.10 0.54
CA ALA A 51 -11.53 2.51 0.50
C ALA A 51 -10.54 3.42 1.25
N LYS A 52 -9.98 2.95 2.37
CA LYS A 52 -8.93 3.66 3.10
C LYS A 52 -7.66 3.81 2.24
N LEU A 53 -7.22 2.74 1.57
CA LEU A 53 -6.05 2.79 0.68
C LEU A 53 -6.28 3.77 -0.49
N VAL A 54 -7.43 3.70 -1.19
CA VAL A 54 -7.77 4.68 -2.23
C VAL A 54 -7.70 6.10 -1.68
N ARG A 55 -8.26 6.35 -0.49
CA ARG A 55 -8.26 7.68 0.12
C ARG A 55 -6.84 8.18 0.40
N VAL A 56 -5.93 7.35 0.93
CA VAL A 56 -4.54 7.76 1.17
C VAL A 56 -3.85 8.18 -0.12
N ASN A 57 -3.94 7.34 -1.16
CA ASN A 57 -3.32 7.65 -2.44
C ASN A 57 -3.91 8.93 -3.08
N GLU A 58 -5.24 9.11 -3.05
CA GLU A 58 -5.88 10.32 -3.57
C GLU A 58 -5.49 11.57 -2.78
N LEU A 59 -5.37 11.49 -1.44
CA LEU A 59 -4.92 12.60 -0.62
C LEU A 59 -3.50 13.04 -1.02
N VAL A 60 -2.57 12.10 -1.17
CA VAL A 60 -1.18 12.42 -1.55
C VAL A 60 -1.13 12.96 -2.96
N TRP A 61 -1.85 12.35 -3.89
CA TRP A 61 -1.94 12.82 -5.25
C TRP A 61 -2.50 14.26 -5.33
N ASN A 62 -3.53 14.60 -4.53
CA ASN A 62 -4.05 15.96 -4.44
C ASN A 62 -3.00 16.92 -3.88
N ALA A 63 -2.30 16.55 -2.80
CA ALA A 63 -1.29 17.38 -2.16
C ALA A 63 -0.12 17.72 -3.08
N VAL A 64 0.35 16.76 -3.90
CA VAL A 64 1.47 17.03 -4.82
C VAL A 64 1.02 17.66 -6.14
N SER A 65 -0.26 17.58 -6.47
CA SER A 65 -0.77 18.11 -7.73
C SER A 65 -1.03 19.61 -7.62
N ARG A 66 -0.30 20.41 -8.41
CA ARG A 66 -0.35 21.88 -8.36
C ARG A 66 -1.78 22.41 -8.38
N GLY A 67 -2.18 23.08 -7.31
CA GLY A 67 -3.44 23.82 -7.19
C GLY A 67 -4.65 22.99 -6.76
N MET A 68 -4.47 21.75 -6.27
CA MET A 68 -5.54 20.99 -5.65
C MET A 68 -5.45 21.04 -4.13
N ASP A 69 -6.62 21.21 -3.51
CA ASP A 69 -6.78 21.05 -2.06
C ASP A 69 -6.57 19.56 -1.71
N PRO A 70 -5.65 19.21 -0.80
CA PRO A 70 -5.52 17.83 -0.30
C PRO A 70 -6.86 17.25 0.15
N ARG A 71 -7.74 18.08 0.71
CA ARG A 71 -9.07 17.72 1.22
C ARG A 71 -10.15 17.71 0.15
N ALA A 72 -9.79 17.86 -1.13
CA ALA A 72 -10.74 17.75 -2.22
C ALA A 72 -11.55 16.42 -2.15
N PRO A 73 -12.81 16.44 -2.63
CA PRO A 73 -13.63 15.24 -2.69
C PRO A 73 -12.92 14.12 -3.43
N LEU A 74 -13.20 12.88 -3.01
CA LEU A 74 -12.69 11.71 -3.71
C LEU A 74 -13.09 11.74 -5.19
N ARG A 75 -12.14 11.48 -6.07
CA ARG A 75 -12.37 11.35 -7.51
C ARG A 75 -13.10 10.07 -7.86
N SER A 76 -12.90 9.03 -7.06
CA SER A 76 -13.49 7.73 -7.28
C SER A 76 -14.00 7.12 -5.98
N THR A 77 -15.18 6.49 -6.03
CA THR A 77 -15.64 5.62 -4.96
C THR A 77 -15.00 4.25 -5.15
N TYR A 78 -14.31 3.75 -4.13
CA TYR A 78 -13.78 2.39 -4.17
C TYR A 78 -14.93 1.37 -4.22
N LEU A 79 -14.93 0.55 -5.26
CA LEU A 79 -15.83 -0.59 -5.40
C LEU A 79 -15.00 -1.86 -5.25
N HIS A 80 -15.17 -2.50 -4.10
CA HIS A 80 -14.51 -3.77 -3.82
C HIS A 80 -15.06 -4.86 -4.76
N ALA A 81 -14.14 -5.60 -5.35
CA ALA A 81 -14.39 -6.76 -6.17
C ALA A 81 -13.19 -7.71 -6.04
N GLU A 82 -13.35 -8.95 -6.49
CA GLU A 82 -12.20 -9.82 -6.70
C GLU A 82 -11.26 -9.21 -7.75
N PRO A 83 -9.94 -9.41 -7.63
CA PRO A 83 -9.00 -8.95 -8.64
C PRO A 83 -9.21 -9.70 -9.96
N GLU A 84 -8.92 -9.05 -11.07
CA GLU A 84 -8.95 -9.63 -12.42
C GLU A 84 -7.94 -10.77 -12.59
N SER A 85 -6.82 -10.71 -11.85
CA SER A 85 -5.78 -11.73 -11.84
C SER A 85 -5.39 -12.13 -10.42
N THR A 86 -5.31 -13.43 -10.18
CA THR A 86 -4.87 -14.06 -8.93
C THR A 86 -3.56 -14.84 -9.09
N ALA A 87 -2.91 -14.78 -10.26
CA ALA A 87 -1.69 -15.51 -10.56
C ALA A 87 -0.40 -14.78 -10.13
N TRP A 88 -0.46 -14.05 -9.02
CA TRP A 88 0.66 -13.23 -8.54
C TRP A 88 1.57 -14.00 -7.58
N THR A 89 2.86 -13.98 -7.86
CA THR A 89 3.89 -14.56 -6.99
C THR A 89 4.17 -13.65 -5.78
N PRO A 90 4.71 -14.18 -4.67
CA PRO A 90 5.06 -13.37 -3.51
C PRO A 90 6.01 -12.20 -3.85
N VAL A 91 6.97 -12.41 -4.76
CA VAL A 91 7.91 -11.37 -5.19
C VAL A 91 7.22 -10.25 -5.96
N GLU A 92 6.31 -10.58 -6.88
CA GLU A 92 5.51 -9.57 -7.60
C GLU A 92 4.60 -8.78 -6.65
N LEU A 93 4.04 -9.45 -5.63
CA LEU A 93 3.21 -8.81 -4.61
C LEU A 93 4.02 -7.87 -3.71
N ILE A 94 5.24 -8.27 -3.29
CA ILE A 94 6.15 -7.40 -2.55
C ILE A 94 6.50 -6.16 -3.38
N ARG A 95 6.89 -6.35 -4.65
CA ARG A 95 7.18 -5.23 -5.54
C ARG A 95 5.97 -4.30 -5.75
N SER A 96 4.76 -4.86 -5.75
CA SER A 96 3.52 -4.08 -5.82
C SER A 96 3.29 -3.25 -4.56
N ILE A 97 3.65 -3.77 -3.38
CA ILE A 97 3.62 -2.99 -2.12
C ILE A 97 4.57 -1.79 -2.23
N ASP A 98 5.83 -2.00 -2.63
CA ASP A 98 6.81 -0.92 -2.79
C ASP A 98 6.30 0.17 -3.74
N PHE A 99 5.63 -0.22 -4.83
CA PHE A 99 5.01 0.74 -5.72
C PHE A 99 3.90 1.53 -5.04
N TYR A 100 3.00 0.88 -4.29
CA TYR A 100 1.95 1.59 -3.58
C TYR A 100 2.53 2.56 -2.55
N GLU A 101 3.54 2.13 -1.78
CA GLU A 101 4.24 2.94 -0.80
C GLU A 101 4.88 4.16 -1.46
N TYR A 102 5.60 3.98 -2.57
CA TYR A 102 6.17 5.08 -3.33
C TYR A 102 5.11 6.08 -3.84
N GLN A 103 3.96 5.58 -4.29
CA GLN A 103 2.88 6.42 -4.83
C GLN A 103 2.01 7.09 -3.75
N SER A 104 2.11 6.68 -2.48
CA SER A 104 1.09 7.05 -1.48
C SER A 104 1.63 7.36 -0.09
N LEU A 105 2.84 6.94 0.25
CA LEU A 105 3.39 7.04 1.61
C LEU A 105 4.77 7.69 1.64
N ASP A 106 5.66 7.43 0.67
CA ASP A 106 6.98 8.09 0.64
C ASP A 106 6.85 9.61 0.50
N ALA A 107 5.97 10.04 -0.40
CA ALA A 107 5.66 11.45 -0.54
C ALA A 107 4.96 12.02 0.72
N LEU A 108 4.32 11.18 1.54
CA LEU A 108 3.71 11.62 2.79
C LEU A 108 4.75 11.81 3.89
N ASP A 109 5.75 10.92 3.99
CA ASP A 109 6.85 11.07 4.95
C ASP A 109 7.59 12.40 4.70
N ASP A 110 7.83 12.76 3.43
CA ASP A 110 8.38 14.09 3.04
C ASP A 110 7.50 15.27 3.53
N PHE A 111 6.17 15.12 3.64
CA PHE A 111 5.27 16.18 4.14
C PHE A 111 5.05 16.15 5.65
N ILE A 112 5.37 15.04 6.32
CA ILE A 112 5.20 14.90 7.78
C ILE A 112 6.41 15.45 8.52
N ASP A 113 7.61 15.26 7.97
CA ASP A 113 8.88 15.64 8.61
C ASP A 113 9.20 17.15 8.46
N GLU A 114 8.62 17.86 7.49
CA GLU A 114 8.87 19.30 7.27
C GLU A 114 8.24 20.24 8.33
N ASP A 115 7.33 19.76 9.18
CA ASP A 115 6.63 20.59 10.18
C ASP A 115 7.25 20.57 11.59
N ASP A 116 8.19 19.66 11.88
CA ASP A 116 8.61 19.38 13.27
C ASP A 116 9.94 20.04 13.70
N GLU A 117 10.71 20.65 12.79
CA GLU A 117 12.08 21.10 13.14
C GLU A 117 12.25 22.59 13.54
N ASP A 118 11.29 23.51 13.33
CA ASP A 118 11.58 24.95 13.59
C ASP A 118 10.44 25.84 14.17
N ASP A 119 9.24 25.36 14.48
CA ASP A 119 8.13 26.27 14.87
C ASP A 119 7.95 26.45 16.39
N GLU A 120 8.73 27.36 16.99
CA GLU A 120 8.39 28.05 18.25
C GLU A 120 7.32 29.17 18.04
N GLY A 121 6.51 29.09 16.98
CA GLY A 121 5.42 30.02 16.65
C GLY A 121 4.04 29.48 16.98
N ASP A 122 3.31 30.24 17.80
CA ASP A 122 1.94 30.01 18.29
C ASP A 122 0.84 30.18 17.21
N ASP A 123 1.04 29.68 15.99
CA ASP A 123 0.04 29.67 14.92
C ASP A 123 -0.10 28.26 14.31
N ALA A 124 -0.78 27.39 15.05
CA ALA A 124 -1.15 26.05 14.63
C ALA A 124 -2.08 26.04 13.38
N ASP A 125 -1.51 25.99 12.18
CA ASP A 125 -2.13 25.36 10.97
C ASP A 125 -1.11 25.19 9.81
N GLY A 126 0.16 24.88 10.10
CA GLY A 126 1.18 24.62 9.06
C GLY A 126 1.07 23.23 8.42
N SER A 127 0.54 22.27 9.17
CA SER A 127 0.37 20.90 8.69
C SER A 127 -0.71 20.81 7.63
N THR A 128 -0.27 20.58 6.39
CA THR A 128 -1.12 20.29 5.22
C THR A 128 -2.10 19.13 5.50
N TRP A 129 -1.81 18.30 6.50
CA TRP A 129 -2.54 17.08 6.87
C TRP A 129 -3.14 17.14 8.27
N GLY A 130 -4.44 16.89 8.42
CA GLY A 130 -5.07 16.83 9.74
C GLY A 130 -4.74 15.52 10.50
N PRO A 131 -5.07 15.43 11.80
CA PRO A 131 -4.85 14.23 12.60
C PRO A 131 -5.54 12.97 12.02
N ALA A 132 -6.69 13.15 11.37
CA ALA A 132 -7.45 12.06 10.77
C ALA A 132 -6.72 11.47 9.55
N GLU A 133 -6.17 12.32 8.69
CA GLU A 133 -5.43 11.87 7.51
C GLU A 133 -4.09 11.21 7.90
N ARG A 134 -3.39 11.76 8.90
CA ARG A 134 -2.18 11.12 9.47
C ARG A 134 -2.50 9.73 10.02
N ALA A 135 -3.59 9.58 10.80
CA ALA A 135 -4.01 8.29 11.34
C ALA A 135 -4.35 7.29 10.22
N LEU A 136 -5.02 7.75 9.16
CA LEU A 136 -5.37 6.92 8.00
C LEU A 136 -4.12 6.39 7.29
N ALA A 137 -3.11 7.24 7.08
CA ALA A 137 -1.87 6.83 6.44
C ALA A 137 -1.04 5.88 7.30
N ILE A 138 -0.98 6.12 8.62
CA ILE A 138 -0.35 5.19 9.57
C ILE A 138 -1.00 3.81 9.48
N GLU A 139 -2.35 3.74 9.47
CA GLU A 139 -3.06 2.48 9.34
C GLU A 139 -2.73 1.77 8.01
N ALA A 140 -2.66 2.51 6.90
CA ALA A 140 -2.26 1.97 5.60
C ALA A 140 -0.82 1.42 5.63
N LYS A 141 0.14 2.15 6.18
CA LYS A 141 1.54 1.71 6.34
C LYS A 141 1.63 0.43 7.17
N LEU A 142 0.87 0.35 8.27
CA LEU A 142 0.84 -0.84 9.13
C LEU A 142 0.19 -2.05 8.46
N PHE A 143 -0.83 -1.85 7.63
CA PHE A 143 -1.41 -2.89 6.78
C PHE A 143 -0.37 -3.44 5.78
N LEU A 144 0.29 -2.55 5.03
CA LEU A 144 1.27 -2.93 4.01
C LEU A 144 2.47 -3.65 4.62
N LEU A 145 2.96 -3.15 5.76
CA LEU A 145 4.05 -3.79 6.52
C LEU A 145 3.67 -5.21 6.96
N ALA A 146 2.44 -5.41 7.43
CA ALA A 146 1.96 -6.74 7.82
C ALA A 146 1.86 -7.68 6.61
N LEU A 147 1.36 -7.17 5.47
CA LEU A 147 1.28 -7.93 4.23
C LEU A 147 2.67 -8.29 3.70
N HIS A 148 3.60 -7.34 3.67
CA HIS A 148 4.98 -7.55 3.26
C HIS A 148 5.65 -8.65 4.09
N ARG A 149 5.56 -8.58 5.43
CA ARG A 149 6.10 -9.60 6.34
C ARG A 149 5.51 -10.99 6.12
N ARG A 150 4.22 -11.06 5.80
CA ARG A 150 3.57 -12.34 5.46
C ARG A 150 4.11 -12.91 4.15
N LEU A 151 4.22 -12.07 3.12
CA LEU A 151 4.68 -12.49 1.80
C LEU A 151 6.14 -12.94 1.86
N THR A 152 7.00 -12.20 2.55
CA THR A 152 8.40 -12.61 2.73
C THR A 152 8.52 -13.92 3.49
N ALA A 153 7.75 -14.12 4.56
CA ALA A 153 7.72 -15.39 5.30
C ALA A 153 7.23 -16.58 4.44
N SER A 154 6.53 -16.34 3.34
CA SER A 154 6.09 -17.39 2.41
C SER A 154 7.17 -17.79 1.39
N ILE A 155 8.25 -17.00 1.24
CA ILE A 155 9.35 -17.29 0.32
C ILE A 155 10.22 -18.40 0.93
N PRO A 156 10.41 -19.54 0.24
CA PRO A 156 11.24 -20.63 0.74
C PRO A 156 12.67 -20.18 1.04
N GLY A 157 13.11 -20.37 2.28
CA GLY A 157 14.46 -20.03 2.73
C GLY A 157 14.66 -18.56 3.11
N TRP A 158 13.59 -17.75 3.18
CA TRP A 158 13.67 -16.36 3.62
C TRP A 158 14.35 -16.20 4.98
N GLY A 159 15.22 -15.20 5.11
CA GLY A 159 16.05 -14.95 6.30
C GLY A 159 17.31 -15.80 6.37
N THR A 160 17.53 -16.73 5.42
CA THR A 160 18.77 -17.49 5.28
C THR A 160 19.45 -17.08 3.98
N PRO A 161 20.76 -16.77 4.00
CA PRO A 161 21.48 -16.45 2.77
C PRO A 161 21.27 -17.51 1.67
N PRO A 162 20.99 -17.09 0.42
CA PRO A 162 21.06 -15.71 -0.03
C PRO A 162 19.76 -14.92 0.18
N TRP A 163 18.63 -15.51 0.59
CA TRP A 163 17.33 -14.86 0.65
C TRP A 163 17.16 -13.87 1.82
N THR A 164 17.64 -12.64 1.61
CA THR A 164 17.42 -11.45 2.43
C THR A 164 16.77 -10.34 1.60
N ASP A 165 16.34 -9.24 2.24
CA ASP A 165 15.86 -8.04 1.54
C ASP A 165 16.88 -7.58 0.49
N ASP A 166 18.15 -7.40 0.89
CA ASP A 166 19.24 -6.97 -0.01
C ASP A 166 19.40 -7.88 -1.24
N HIS A 167 19.26 -9.19 -1.06
CA HIS A 167 19.39 -10.11 -2.18
C HIS A 167 18.18 -10.07 -3.10
N LEU A 168 16.96 -9.95 -2.55
CA LEU A 168 15.73 -9.92 -3.32
C LEU A 168 15.82 -8.86 -4.42
N PHE A 169 16.21 -7.63 -4.07
CA PHE A 169 16.36 -6.50 -5.00
C PHE A 169 17.36 -6.73 -6.14
N THR A 170 18.32 -7.65 -5.95
CA THR A 170 19.34 -7.97 -6.96
C THR A 170 18.93 -9.08 -7.92
N THR A 171 17.88 -9.85 -7.58
CA THR A 171 17.47 -11.03 -8.35
C THR A 171 16.84 -10.65 -9.70
N GLU A 172 16.99 -11.52 -10.71
CA GLU A 172 16.32 -11.33 -12.00
C GLU A 172 14.80 -11.43 -11.88
N VAL A 173 14.30 -12.23 -10.94
CA VAL A 173 12.86 -12.35 -10.64
C VAL A 173 12.33 -11.01 -10.13
N TRP A 174 13.05 -10.34 -9.23
CA TRP A 174 12.67 -9.00 -8.78
C TRP A 174 12.62 -8.03 -9.95
N LYS A 175 13.70 -7.92 -10.74
CA LYS A 175 13.80 -7.00 -11.87
C LYS A 175 12.71 -7.22 -12.93
N ALA A 176 12.33 -8.48 -13.16
CA ALA A 176 11.31 -8.88 -14.12
C ALA A 176 9.86 -8.68 -13.61
N ALA A 177 9.65 -8.62 -12.29
CA ALA A 177 8.33 -8.36 -11.74
C ALA A 177 7.80 -6.98 -12.18
N PRO A 178 6.50 -6.81 -12.47
CA PRO A 178 5.98 -5.50 -12.82
C PRO A 178 6.10 -4.54 -11.64
N TRP A 179 6.35 -3.26 -11.91
CA TRP A 179 6.47 -2.26 -10.86
C TRP A 179 5.13 -2.02 -10.16
N GLY A 180 4.06 -1.83 -10.93
CA GLY A 180 2.70 -1.75 -10.41
C GLY A 180 1.76 -2.65 -11.21
N ILE A 181 0.66 -3.00 -10.57
CA ILE A 181 -0.47 -3.68 -11.21
C ILE A 181 -1.30 -2.63 -11.95
N GLU A 182 -1.34 -2.74 -13.28
CA GLU A 182 -2.19 -1.93 -14.17
C GLU A 182 -3.21 -2.87 -14.83
N GLY A 183 -4.44 -2.37 -15.05
CA GLY A 183 -5.57 -3.16 -15.52
C GLY A 183 -5.24 -4.05 -16.72
N THR A 184 -5.71 -5.30 -16.65
CA THR A 184 -5.54 -6.41 -17.60
C THR A 184 -4.10 -6.91 -17.84
N ARG A 185 -3.74 -8.03 -17.19
CA ARG A 185 -2.81 -9.03 -17.77
C ARG A 185 -3.55 -9.77 -18.90
N ALA A 186 -3.92 -9.04 -19.96
CA ALA A 186 -4.53 -9.65 -21.14
C ALA A 186 -3.48 -10.50 -21.86
N GLY A 187 -3.67 -11.83 -21.84
CA GLY A 187 -3.04 -12.75 -22.80
C GLY A 187 -1.76 -13.44 -22.34
N ALA A 188 -1.91 -14.49 -21.54
CA ALA A 188 -0.93 -15.57 -21.50
C ALA A 188 -1.64 -16.91 -21.26
N ASP A 189 -2.69 -17.22 -22.04
CA ASP A 189 -3.07 -18.61 -22.31
C ASP A 189 -4.05 -18.70 -23.50
N SER A 190 -3.48 -18.81 -24.70
CA SER A 190 -4.12 -19.46 -25.84
C SER A 190 -3.03 -19.83 -26.85
N ARG A 191 -2.35 -20.95 -26.57
CA ARG A 191 -1.66 -21.76 -27.59
C ARG A 191 -1.94 -23.23 -27.27
N ASP A 192 -3.06 -23.71 -27.82
CA ASP A 192 -3.13 -25.06 -28.38
C ASP A 192 -2.27 -25.14 -29.65
#